data_AF-A0A959FPF7-F1
#
_entry.id   AF-A0A959FPF7-F1
#
_cell.length_a   1.000
_cell.length_b   1.000
_cell.length_c   1.000
_cell.angle_alpha   90.00
_cell.angle_beta   90.00
_cell.angle_gamma   90.00
#
_symmetry.space_group_name_H-M   'P 1'
#
loop_
_entity.id
_entity.type
_entity.pdbx_description
1 polymer ?
#
loop_
_entity_poly.entity_id
_entity_poly.type
_entity_poly.pdbx_seq_one_letter_code
_entity_poly.pdbx_strand_id
1 'polypeptide(L)'
;MADEAQQRFLAMRGGNLPARRGLYEDQALLNAVPTLALARQSLSSARLRPVTPHYMDLSPDMSWAFSAMLRGELTPAEAVETIEGLFMNVLLASS
;
A
#
# COMPACT_ATOMS: atom_id res chain seq x y z
N MET A 1 -0.86 -16.97 -11.53
CA MET A 1 -0.49 -16.17 -10.33
C MET A 1 -1.32 -16.50 -9.08
N ALA A 2 -2.55 -16.99 -9.20
CA ALA A 2 -3.38 -17.37 -8.05
C ALA A 2 -3.14 -18.80 -7.52
N ASP A 3 -2.33 -19.61 -8.20
CA ASP A 3 -2.01 -20.97 -7.78
C ASP A 3 -1.16 -21.00 -6.50
N GLU A 4 -1.41 -21.97 -5.63
CA GLU A 4 -0.77 -22.06 -4.32
C GLU A 4 0.71 -22.44 -4.41
N ALA A 5 1.07 -23.40 -5.26
CA ALA A 5 2.46 -23.80 -5.46
C ALA A 5 3.27 -22.64 -6.04
N GLN A 6 2.68 -21.89 -6.98
CA GLN A 6 3.30 -20.68 -7.51
C GLN A 6 3.50 -19.60 -6.42
N GLN A 7 2.51 -19.35 -5.57
CA GLN A 7 2.66 -18.37 -4.48
C GLN A 7 3.69 -18.80 -3.45
N ARG A 8 3.77 -20.09 -3.11
CA ARG A 8 4.83 -20.63 -2.26
C ARG A 8 6.20 -20.38 -2.87
N PHE A 9 6.36 -20.67 -4.17
CA PHE A 9 7.62 -20.44 -4.88
C PHE A 9 8.03 -18.97 -4.85
N LEU A 10 7.10 -18.04 -5.11
CA LEU A 10 7.35 -16.60 -5.09
C LEU A 10 7.66 -16.08 -3.68
N ALA A 11 6.99 -16.61 -2.65
CA ALA A 11 7.33 -16.28 -1.26
C ALA A 11 8.75 -16.71 -0.91
N MET A 12 9.12 -17.95 -1.28
CA MET A 12 10.44 -18.53 -1.02
C MET A 12 11.58 -17.85 -1.78
N ARG A 13 11.35 -17.48 -3.05
CA ARG A 13 12.40 -16.99 -3.96
C ARG A 13 12.42 -15.49 -4.14
N GLY A 14 11.25 -14.85 -4.07
CA GLY A 14 11.08 -13.41 -4.31
C GLY A 14 10.66 -12.62 -3.06
N GLY A 15 10.37 -13.29 -1.94
CA GLY A 15 9.88 -12.63 -0.73
C GLY A 15 8.46 -12.07 -0.87
N ASN A 16 7.72 -12.47 -1.91
CA ASN A 16 6.36 -12.01 -2.14
C ASN A 16 5.43 -12.48 -1.01
N LEU A 17 4.59 -11.57 -0.52
CA LEU A 17 3.54 -11.91 0.45
C LEU A 17 2.43 -12.70 -0.26
N PRO A 18 2.13 -13.94 0.16
CA PRO A 18 1.05 -14.71 -0.42
C PRO A 18 -0.31 -14.03 -0.21
N ALA A 19 -1.22 -14.22 -1.17
CA ALA A 19 -2.63 -13.87 -0.99
C ALA A 19 -3.42 -14.98 -0.29
N ARG A 20 -2.93 -16.24 -0.35
CA ARG A 20 -3.55 -17.40 0.30
C ARG A 20 -3.18 -17.46 1.77
N ARG A 21 -4.20 -17.45 2.63
CA ARG A 21 -4.02 -17.49 4.10
C ARG A 21 -3.30 -18.76 4.59
N GLY A 22 -3.58 -19.92 3.99
CA GLY A 22 -2.96 -21.18 4.38
C GLY A 22 -1.42 -21.18 4.31
N LEU A 23 -0.82 -20.36 3.43
CA LEU A 23 0.63 -20.23 3.34
C LEU A 23 1.24 -19.48 4.55
N TYR A 24 0.44 -18.79 5.36
CA TYR A 24 0.88 -18.18 6.62
C TYR A 24 0.74 -19.13 7.83
N GLU A 25 0.30 -20.36 7.60
CA GLU A 25 0.18 -21.43 8.60
C GLU A 25 1.14 -22.60 8.30
N ASP A 26 1.76 -22.62 7.11
CA ASP A 26 2.74 -23.63 6.74
C ASP A 26 4.07 -23.43 7.48
N GLN A 27 4.32 -24.30 8.45
CA GLN A 27 5.51 -24.20 9.30
C GLN A 27 6.83 -24.32 8.52
N ALA A 28 6.88 -25.13 7.46
CA ALA A 28 8.08 -25.27 6.65
C ALA A 28 8.38 -23.98 5.87
N LEU A 29 7.34 -23.30 5.37
CA LEU A 29 7.45 -22.01 4.71
C LEU A 29 7.82 -20.89 5.70
N LEU A 30 7.19 -20.85 6.88
CA LEU A 30 7.51 -19.86 7.92
C LEU A 30 8.95 -20.00 8.43
N ASN A 31 9.46 -21.24 8.53
CA ASN A 31 10.86 -21.48 8.90
C ASN A 31 11.83 -21.00 7.82
N ALA A 32 11.46 -21.16 6.54
CA ALA A 32 12.29 -20.76 5.42
C ALA A 32 12.22 -19.26 5.10
N VAL A 33 11.08 -18.61 5.38
CA VAL A 33 10.85 -17.18 5.16
C VAL A 33 10.27 -16.54 6.44
N PRO A 34 11.11 -16.29 7.46
CA PRO A 34 10.64 -15.80 8.77
C PRO A 34 9.89 -14.47 8.71
N THR A 35 10.17 -13.65 7.70
CA THR A 35 9.47 -12.37 7.47
C THR A 35 7.97 -12.54 7.21
N LEU A 36 7.50 -13.71 6.77
CA LEU A 36 6.07 -13.98 6.60
C LEU A 36 5.30 -13.94 7.92
N ALA A 37 5.94 -14.34 9.04
CA ALA A 37 5.31 -14.25 10.35
C ALA A 37 5.08 -12.79 10.77
N LEU A 38 6.05 -11.90 10.49
CA LEU A 38 5.92 -10.46 10.71
C LEU A 38 4.86 -9.86 9.79
N ALA A 39 4.90 -10.24 8.51
CA ALA A 39 3.92 -9.76 7.53
C ALA A 39 2.48 -10.14 7.95
N ARG A 40 2.26 -11.34 8.46
CA ARG A 40 0.94 -11.77 8.98
C ARG A 40 0.39 -10.82 10.02
N GLN A 41 1.24 -10.33 10.93
CA GLN A 41 0.85 -9.37 11.96
C GLN A 41 0.48 -8.03 11.34
N SER A 42 1.35 -7.49 10.47
CA SER A 42 1.13 -6.18 9.83
C SER A 42 -0.07 -6.14 8.88
N LEU A 43 -0.38 -7.26 8.22
CA LEU A 43 -1.52 -7.36 7.30
C LEU A 43 -2.87 -7.20 8.01
N SER A 44 -2.95 -7.53 9.30
CA SER A 44 -4.20 -7.39 10.07
C SER A 44 -4.63 -5.93 10.27
N SER A 45 -3.67 -5.00 10.28
CA SER A 45 -3.90 -3.56 10.44
C SER A 45 -3.69 -2.76 9.16
N ALA A 46 -3.36 -3.43 8.05
CA ALA A 46 -3.12 -2.77 6.78
C ALA A 46 -4.42 -2.14 6.25
N ARG A 47 -4.33 -0.88 5.81
CA ARG A 47 -5.43 -0.20 5.13
C ARG A 47 -5.19 -0.20 3.64
N LEU A 48 -6.23 -0.50 2.87
CA LEU A 48 -6.21 -0.31 1.43
C LEU A 48 -6.09 1.19 1.12
N ARG A 49 -5.38 1.50 0.05
CA ARG A 49 -5.44 2.83 -0.57
C ARG A 49 -6.90 3.12 -0.97
N PRO A 50 -7.33 4.41 -1.02
CA PRO A 50 -8.68 4.77 -1.43
C PRO A 50 -9.07 4.12 -2.77
N VAL A 51 -10.20 3.42 -2.77
CA VAL A 51 -10.77 2.83 -3.99
C VAL A 51 -11.68 3.87 -4.63
N THR A 52 -11.15 4.60 -5.61
CA THR A 52 -11.86 5.65 -6.34
C THR A 52 -11.41 5.65 -7.81
N PRO A 53 -12.30 5.96 -8.78
CA PRO A 53 -11.92 6.12 -10.19
C PRO A 53 -10.80 7.14 -10.41
N HIS A 54 -10.71 8.14 -9.54
CA HIS A 54 -9.76 9.25 -9.66
C HIS A 54 -8.41 8.98 -8.97
N TYR A 55 -8.18 7.79 -8.39
CA TYR A 55 -6.99 7.57 -7.55
C TYR A 55 -5.68 7.85 -8.30
N MET A 56 -5.63 7.52 -9.58
CA MET A 56 -4.45 7.77 -10.41
C MET A 56 -4.21 9.25 -10.66
N ASP A 57 -5.27 10.06 -10.72
CA ASP A 57 -5.17 11.53 -10.85
C ASP A 57 -4.75 12.17 -9.53
N LEU A 58 -5.21 11.63 -8.39
CA LEU A 58 -4.97 12.18 -7.06
C LEU A 58 -3.63 11.77 -6.44
N SER A 59 -3.13 10.56 -6.75
CA SER A 59 -1.95 10.00 -6.08
C SER A 59 -0.65 10.77 -6.27
N PRO A 60 -0.36 11.42 -7.42
CA PRO A 60 0.84 12.24 -7.59
C PRO A 60 0.85 13.45 -6.64
N ASP A 61 -0.30 14.10 -6.48
CA ASP A 61 -0.45 15.28 -5.61
C ASP A 61 -0.24 14.92 -4.14
N MET A 62 -0.78 13.78 -3.69
CA MET A 62 -0.51 13.24 -2.36
C MET A 62 1.00 13.03 -2.12
N SER A 63 1.69 12.44 -3.11
CA SER A 63 3.13 12.15 -3.01
C SER A 63 3.97 13.43 -2.97
N TRP A 64 3.61 14.41 -3.80
CA TRP A 64 4.27 15.71 -3.86
C TRP A 64 4.13 16.46 -2.53
N ALA A 65 2.91 16.61 -2.00
CA ALA A 65 2.66 17.38 -0.78
C ALA A 65 3.32 16.73 0.45
N PHE A 66 3.29 15.39 0.55
CA PHE A 66 4.02 14.67 1.59
C PHE A 66 5.54 14.92 1.50
N SER A 67 6.09 14.91 0.29
CA SER A 67 7.52 15.16 0.08
C SER A 67 7.90 16.61 0.40
N ALA A 68 7.07 17.58 0.04
CA ALA A 68 7.26 19.00 0.36
C ALA A 68 7.23 19.23 1.88
N MET A 69 6.31 18.58 2.59
CA MET A 69 6.25 18.60 4.05
C MET A 69 7.52 18.02 4.69
N LEU A 70 8.03 16.88 4.20
CA LEU A 70 9.29 16.31 4.70
C LEU A 70 10.52 17.21 4.47
N ARG A 71 10.49 18.06 3.43
CA ARG A 71 11.54 19.05 3.17
C ARG A 71 11.38 20.34 3.97
N GLY A 72 10.28 20.50 4.71
CA GLY A 72 9.96 21.72 5.44
C GLY A 72 9.45 22.87 4.56
N GLU A 73 9.05 22.57 3.32
CA GLU A 73 8.45 23.55 2.40
C GLU A 73 6.98 23.81 2.72
N LEU A 74 6.31 22.83 3.31
CA LEU A 74 4.95 22.94 3.84
C LEU A 74 4.92 22.45 5.29
N THR A 75 4.10 23.06 6.11
CA THR A 75 3.68 22.46 7.38
C THR A 75 2.74 21.27 7.11
N PRO A 76 2.54 20.36 8.10
CA PRO A 76 1.56 19.28 7.95
C PRO A 76 0.14 19.79 7.64
N ALA A 77 -0.26 20.92 8.22
CA ALA A 77 -1.59 21.51 7.97
C ALA A 77 -1.71 22.03 6.53
N GLU A 78 -0.72 22.80 6.06
CA GLU A 78 -0.71 23.33 4.68
C GLU A 78 -0.67 22.20 3.64
N ALA A 79 0.04 21.10 3.91
CA ALA A 79 0.08 19.94 3.02
C ALA A 79 -1.30 19.28 2.89
N VAL A 80 -2.04 19.15 4.00
CA VAL A 80 -3.41 18.60 4.00
C VAL A 80 -4.37 19.54 3.26
N GLU A 81 -4.37 20.83 3.59
CA GLU A 81 -5.22 21.83 2.92
C GLU A 81 -4.96 21.87 1.40
N THR A 82 -3.70 21.76 1.00
CA THR A 82 -3.32 21.72 -0.43
C THR A 82 -3.87 20.47 -1.12
N ILE A 83 -3.73 19.30 -0.50
CA ILE A 83 -4.29 18.04 -1.04
C ILE A 83 -5.81 18.14 -1.17
N GLU A 84 -6.50 18.66 -0.15
CA GLU A 84 -7.96 18.81 -0.17
C GLU A 84 -8.44 19.71 -1.31
N GLY A 85 -7.76 20.84 -1.55
CA GLY A 85 -8.06 21.73 -2.68
C GLY A 85 -7.86 21.05 -4.03
N LEU A 86 -6.76 20.31 -4.21
CA LEU A 86 -6.47 19.57 -5.44
C LEU A 86 -7.52 18.48 -5.70
N PHE A 87 -7.94 17.77 -4.65
CA PHE A 87 -8.96 16.74 -4.75
C PHE A 87 -10.31 17.33 -5.20
N MET A 88 -10.72 18.46 -4.63
CA MET A 88 -11.94 19.14 -5.03
C MET A 88 -11.91 19.57 -6.50
N ASN A 89 -10.76 20.03 -7.01
CA ASN A 89 -10.62 20.41 -8.41
C ASN A 89 -10.84 19.22 -9.36
N VAL A 90 -10.26 18.05 -9.04
CA VAL A 90 -10.43 16.83 -9.86
C VAL A 90 -11.87 16.35 -9.86
N LEU A 91 -12.54 16.40 -8.70
CA LEU A 91 -13.95 16.02 -8.58
C LEU A 91 -14.85 16.95 -9.40
N LEU A 92 -14.63 18.27 -9.32
CA LEU A 92 -15.40 19.26 -10.06
C LEU A 92 -15.19 19.16 -11.58
N ALA A 93 -13.95 18.91 -12.03
CA ALA A 93 -13.62 18.79 -13.45
C ALA A 93 -14.15 17.49 -14.10
N SER A 94 -14.59 16.53 -13.29
CA SER A 94 -15.14 15.23 -13.73
C SER A 94 -16.67 15.19 -13.76
N SER A 95 -17.34 16.33 -13.51
CA SER A 95 -18.81 16.51 -13.51
C SER A 95 -19.30 17.19 -14.79
#